data_AF-A0A0C2FMG9-F1
#
_entry.id   AF-A0A0C2FMG9-F1
#
_cell.length_a   1.000
_cell.length_b   1.000
_cell.length_c   1.000
_cell.angle_alpha   90.00
_cell.angle_beta   90.00
_cell.angle_gamma   90.00
#
_symmetry.space_group_name_H-M   'P 1'
#
loop_
_entity.id
_entity.type
_entity.pdbx_description
1 polymer ?
#
loop_
_entity_poly.entity_id
_entity_poly.type
_entity_poly.pdbx_seq_one_letter_code
_entity_poly.pdbx_strand_id
1 'polypeptide(L)' 'HVDGERKGDHQVRIIGWGTENGTDYWLMANSWNIDWGENGFFRMVRGIDHLSVEYDVTSAMVMLG' A
#
# COMPACT_ATOMS: atom_id res chain seq x y z
N HIS A 1 15.55 16.67 3.78
CA HIS A 1 14.26 16.09 4.21
C HIS A 1 14.30 15.98 5.72
N VAL A 2 13.19 16.24 6.40
CA VAL A 2 13.07 15.95 7.84
C VAL A 2 12.18 14.74 7.92
N ASP A 3 12.72 13.62 8.37
CA ASP A 3 11.97 12.39 8.47
C ASP A 3 11.16 12.40 9.78
N GLY A 4 9.92 11.90 9.71
CA GLY A 4 9.10 11.69 10.90
C GLY A 4 9.61 10.51 11.73
N GLU A 5 9.22 10.45 13.00
CA GLU A 5 9.48 9.28 13.82
C GLU A 5 8.63 8.08 13.36
N ARG A 6 9.23 6.87 13.37
CA ARG A 6 8.49 5.62 13.15
C ARG A 6 7.39 5.48 14.21
N LYS A 7 6.13 5.44 13.78
CA LYS A 7 4.97 5.27 14.68
C LYS A 7 4.52 3.83 14.87
N GLY A 8 4.89 2.92 13.96
CA GLY A 8 4.54 1.50 14.04
C GLY A 8 4.30 0.90 12.67
N ASP A 9 3.80 -0.34 12.66
CA ASP A 9 3.44 -1.07 11.45
C ASP A 9 1.92 -0.95 11.20
N HIS A 10 1.51 -0.95 9.93
CA HIS A 10 0.12 -0.77 9.54
C HIS A 10 -0.23 -1.71 8.38
N GLN A 11 -1.29 -2.51 8.52
CA GLN A 11 -1.74 -3.40 7.45
C GLN A 11 -2.74 -2.69 6.54
N VAL A 12 -2.53 -2.85 5.24
CA VAL A 12 -3.32 -2.25 4.16
C VAL A 12 -3.57 -3.29 3.06
N ARG A 13 -4.53 -3.03 2.17
CA ARG A 13 -4.86 -3.94 1.08
C ARG A 13 -4.31 -3.44 -0.24
N ILE A 14 -3.45 -4.22 -0.89
CA ILE A 14 -3.04 -3.98 -2.28
C ILE A 14 -4.21 -4.36 -3.19
N ILE A 15 -4.61 -3.43 -4.07
CA ILE A 15 -5.74 -3.63 -5.01
C ILE A 15 -5.34 -3.42 -6.48
N GLY A 16 -4.10 -3.01 -6.73
CA GLY A 16 -3.60 -2.82 -8.09
C GLY A 16 -2.17 -2.28 -8.10
N TRP A 17 -1.67 -2.01 -9.29
CA TRP A 17 -0.36 -1.41 -9.53
C TRP A 17 -0.38 -0.61 -10.82
N GLY A 18 0.63 0.22 -11.03
CA GLY A 18 0.79 0.97 -12.28
C GLY A 18 2.12 1.70 -12.34
N THR A 19 2.21 2.58 -13.32
CA THR A 19 3.32 3.52 -13.51
C THR A 19 2.70 4.89 -13.78
N GLU A 20 3.14 5.91 -13.05
CA GLU A 20 2.77 7.30 -13.29
C GLU A 20 4.04 8.15 -13.39
N ASN A 21 4.17 8.90 -14.49
CA ASN A 21 5.34 9.77 -14.74
C ASN A 21 6.70 9.06 -14.57
N GLY A 22 6.78 7.79 -14.97
CA GLY A 22 7.99 6.97 -14.84
C GLY A 22 8.25 6.39 -13.45
N THR A 23 7.33 6.58 -12.50
CA THR A 23 7.42 5.99 -11.15
C THR A 23 6.42 4.85 -11.01
N ASP A 24 6.93 3.67 -10.67
CA ASP A 24 6.11 2.48 -10.42
C ASP A 24 5.47 2.53 -9.03
N TYR A 25 4.20 2.14 -8.95
CA TYR A 25 3.45 2.16 -7.68
C TYR A 25 2.58 0.92 -7.44
N TRP A 26 2.31 0.65 -6.17
CA TRP A 26 1.19 -0.13 -5.67
C TRP A 26 0.01 0.79 -5.38
N LEU A 27 -1.20 0.43 -5.82
CA LEU A 27 -2.45 1.07 -5.39
C LEU A 27 -2.99 0.33 -4.18
N MET A 28 -3.19 1.07 -3.08
CA MET A 28 -3.51 0.48 -1.78
C MET A 28 -4.75 1.13 -1.18
N ALA A 29 -5.64 0.32 -0.61
CA ALA A 29 -6.79 0.76 0.15
C ALA A 29 -6.43 0.84 1.64
N ASN A 30 -6.64 2.01 2.24
CA ASN A 30 -6.44 2.25 3.66
C ASN A 30 -7.73 1.95 4.46
N SER A 31 -7.62 1.95 5.80
CA SER A 31 -8.70 1.68 6.75
C SER A 31 -9.10 2.91 7.60
N TRP A 32 -8.63 4.11 7.22
CA TRP A 32 -8.88 5.37 7.95
C TRP A 32 -10.00 6.21 7.33
N ASN A 33 -11.08 5.56 6.90
CA ASN A 33 -12.25 6.19 6.25
C ASN A 33 -11.94 6.86 4.89
N ILE A 34 -12.98 7.24 4.16
CA ILE A 34 -12.87 7.75 2.77
C ILE A 34 -12.41 9.20 2.69
N ASP A 35 -12.47 9.95 3.78
CA ASP A 35 -12.03 11.35 3.85
C ASP A 35 -10.50 11.48 3.93
N TRP A 36 -9.80 10.38 4.14
CA TRP A 36 -8.34 10.35 4.14
C TRP A 36 -7.78 10.06 2.74
N GLY A 37 -6.70 10.75 2.36
CA GLY A 37 -5.96 10.49 1.13
C GLY A 37 -6.79 10.72 -0.14
N GLU A 38 -6.68 9.79 -1.09
CA GLU A 38 -7.42 9.83 -2.36
C GLU A 38 -8.70 9.00 -2.23
N ASN A 39 -9.71 9.49 -1.51
CA ASN A 39 -10.96 8.76 -1.22
C ASN A 39 -10.74 7.43 -0.45
N GLY A 40 -9.83 7.41 0.52
CA GLY A 40 -9.43 6.22 1.29
C GLY A 40 -8.31 5.40 0.65
N PHE A 41 -7.79 5.82 -0.50
CA PHE A 41 -6.71 5.15 -1.21
C PHE A 41 -5.41 5.95 -1.15
N PHE A 42 -4.30 5.27 -1.41
CA PHE A 42 -2.99 5.88 -1.59
C PHE A 42 -2.11 5.03 -2.51
N ARG A 43 -0.99 5.63 -2.91
CA ARG A 43 0.03 5.00 -3.76
C ARG A 43 1.34 4.85 -2.98
N MET A 44 1.96 3.69 -3.10
CA MET A 44 3.27 3.39 -2.51
C MET A 44 4.27 3.08 -3.62
N VAL A 45 5.50 3.59 -3.54
CA VAL A 45 6.55 3.27 -4.51
C VAL A 45 6.79 1.76 -4.53
N ARG A 46 6.78 1.18 -5.73
CA ARG A 46 6.91 -0.26 -5.97
C ARG A 46 8.29 -0.60 -6.53
N GLY A 47 8.78 -1.80 -6.22
CA GLY A 47 10.00 -2.39 -6.79
C GLY A 47 11.27 -2.11 -6.01
N ILE A 48 11.17 -1.48 -4.83
CA ILE A 48 12.31 -1.14 -3.97
C ILE A 48 12.07 -1.50 -2.50
N ASP A 49 11.02 -2.27 -2.21
CA ASP A 49 10.59 -2.61 -0.84
C ASP A 49 10.51 -1.39 0.11
N HIS A 50 9.93 -0.29 -0.39
CA HIS A 50 9.85 0.94 0.39
C HIS A 50 9.01 0.71 1.65
N LEU A 51 9.58 1.04 2.83
CA LEU A 51 8.94 0.79 4.13
C LEU A 51 8.53 -0.67 4.37
N SER A 52 9.28 -1.63 3.80
CA SER A 52 9.02 -3.07 3.93
C SER A 52 7.65 -3.51 3.37
N VAL A 53 7.07 -2.73 2.45
CA VAL A 53 5.75 -3.01 1.89
C VAL A 53 5.69 -4.31 1.06
N GLU A 54 6.83 -4.81 0.59
CA GLU A 54 6.95 -6.02 -0.22
C GLU A 54 7.43 -7.22 0.60
N TYR A 55 7.70 -7.03 1.89
CA TYR A 55 8.26 -8.06 2.78
C TYR A 55 7.20 -9.00 3.37
N ASP A 56 6.08 -8.47 3.87
CA ASP A 56 5.04 -9.24 4.58
C ASP A 56 3.70 -9.21 3.84
N VAL A 57 3.65 -9.93 2.71
CA VAL A 57 2.47 -10.02 1.84
C VAL A 57 1.79 -11.39 1.99
N THR A 58 0.51 -11.38 2.35
CA THR A 58 -0.31 -12.60 2.50
C THR A 58 -1.55 -12.58 1.62
N SER A 59 -1.99 -13.77 1.20
CA SER A 59 -3.23 -13.97 0.43
C SER A 59 -3.82 -15.36 0.69
N ALA A 60 -5.08 -15.56 0.37
CA ALA A 60 -5.75 -16.86 0.49
C ALA A 60 -6.73 -17.08 -0.67
N MET A 61 -6.90 -18.34 -1.08
CA MET A 61 -7.96 -18.75 -2.02
C MET A 61 -9.15 -19.33 -1.24
N VAL A 62 -10.35 -18.89 -1.59
CA VAL A 62 -11.59 -19.49 -1.06
C VAL A 62 -11.94 -20.71 -1.91
N MET A 63 -12.08 -21.87 -1.29
CA MET A 63 -12.60 -23.06 -1.97
C MET A 63 -14.13 -23.01 -1.99
N LEU A 64 -14.71 -23.09 -3.19
CA LEU A 64 -16.14 -23.29 -3.38
C LEU A 64 -16.39 -24.80 -3.46
N GLY A 65 -17.34 -25.29 -2.65
CA GLY A 65 -17.78 -26.69 -2.65
C GLY A 65 -18.70 -27.04 -3.81
#